data_AF-Q5GYX9-F1
#
_entry.id   AF-Q5GYX9-F1
#
_cell.length_a   1.000
_cell.length_b   1.000
_cell.length_c   1.000
_cell.angle_alpha   90.00
_cell.angle_beta   90.00
_cell.angle_gamma   90.00
#
_symmetry.space_group_name_H-M   'P 1'
#
loop_
_entity.id
_entity.type
_entity.pdbx_description
1 polymer ?
#
loop_
_entity_poly.entity_id
_entity_poly.type
_entity_poly.pdbx_seq_one_letter_code
_entity_poly.pdbx_strand_id
1 'polypeptide(L)'
;MVSQVVDTMSGIQTSSKKIAEIISVIDGIAFQSNILALNAAVEAARAGEQGRGFAVVASEERTLAQRSASAAKEIKHLIDDSGGKVAQGSALVDQAGKTMAGIVSSVQRVTDIMGAISTASQEQSSGIEQVNLTVTQMDEATQQNAALVEEATAAARAMEEQASQLTEAVAVFKLSHAVRPVLATATAKKPAVRTASTAKPVPASGKRVATPLRHPASKPSGTAGNDSQ
;
A
#
# COMPACT_ATOMS: atom_id res chain seq x y z
N MET A 1 8.47 21.71 11.67
CA MET A 1 8.47 22.80 10.65
C MET A 1 7.09 23.40 10.46
N VAL A 2 6.05 22.64 10.07
CA VAL A 2 4.69 23.20 9.89
C VAL A 2 4.13 23.85 11.17
N SER A 3 4.28 23.19 12.33
CA SER A 3 3.87 23.76 13.63
C SER A 3 4.48 25.14 13.88
N GLN A 4 5.78 25.29 13.64
CA GLN A 4 6.50 26.55 13.85
C GLN A 4 6.01 27.68 12.92
N VAL A 5 5.62 27.35 11.68
CA VAL A 5 5.03 28.33 10.76
C VAL A 5 3.65 28.77 11.24
N VAL A 6 2.81 27.83 11.71
CA VAL A 6 1.49 28.14 12.30
C VAL A 6 1.65 29.01 13.55
N ASP A 7 2.59 28.69 14.43
CA ASP A 7 2.89 29.47 15.63
C ASP A 7 3.34 30.90 15.28
N THR A 8 4.18 31.03 14.25
CA THR A 8 4.65 32.34 13.76
C THR A 8 3.48 33.16 13.18
N MET A 9 2.60 32.54 12.40
CA MET A 9 1.41 33.21 11.85
C MET A 9 0.44 33.66 12.95
N SER A 10 0.25 32.85 14.00
CA SER A 10 -0.53 33.21 15.19
C SER A 10 0.10 34.40 15.94
N GLY A 11 1.43 34.41 16.06
CA GLY A 11 2.18 35.53 16.63
C GLY A 11 2.03 36.83 15.83
N ILE A 12 2.07 36.75 14.49
CA ILE A 12 1.80 37.89 13.60
C ILE A 12 0.38 38.41 13.82
N GLN A 13 -0.63 37.53 13.84
CA GLN A 13 -2.03 37.93 14.04
C GLN A 13 -2.25 38.63 15.40
N THR A 14 -1.62 38.12 16.46
CA THR A 14 -1.65 38.75 17.78
C THR A 14 -0.99 40.13 17.77
N SER A 15 0.14 40.25 17.06
CA SER A 15 0.85 41.53 16.92
C SER A 15 0.04 42.54 16.12
N SER A 16 -0.58 42.14 15.01
CA SER A 16 -1.50 42.97 14.22
C SER A 16 -2.68 43.47 15.04
N LYS A 17 -3.26 42.64 15.91
CA LYS A 17 -4.34 43.06 16.81
C LYS A 17 -3.89 44.15 17.80
N LYS A 18 -2.71 44.00 18.40
CA LYS A 18 -2.13 45.04 19.26
C LYS A 18 -1.90 46.35 18.51
N ILE A 19 -1.42 46.28 17.25
CA ILE A 19 -1.27 47.49 16.43
C ILE A 19 -2.64 48.12 16.18
N ALA A 20 -3.69 47.35 15.84
CA ALA A 20 -5.04 47.89 15.65
C ALA A 20 -5.58 48.62 16.90
N GLU A 21 -5.31 48.08 18.10
CA GLU A 21 -5.65 48.73 19.37
C GLU A 21 -4.91 50.08 19.54
N ILE A 22 -3.61 50.12 19.25
CA ILE A 22 -2.81 51.37 19.30
C ILE A 22 -3.35 52.40 18.30
N ILE A 23 -3.66 52.00 17.07
CA ILE A 23 -4.21 52.90 16.06
C ILE A 23 -5.58 53.45 16.49
N SER A 24 -6.40 52.66 17.20
CA SER A 24 -7.65 53.13 17.78
C SER A 24 -7.44 54.23 18.84
N VAL A 25 -6.36 54.13 19.64
CA VAL A 25 -6.00 55.19 20.59
C VAL A 25 -5.55 56.45 19.85
N ILE A 26 -4.76 56.31 18.77
CA ILE A 26 -4.31 57.45 17.95
C ILE A 26 -5.48 58.19 17.30
N ASP A 27 -6.47 57.47 16.75
CA ASP A 27 -7.71 58.07 16.22
C ASP A 27 -8.48 58.83 17.32
N GLY A 28 -8.51 58.28 18.54
CA GLY A 28 -9.05 58.95 19.72
C GLY A 28 -8.31 60.25 20.09
N ILE A 29 -6.98 60.25 20.06
CA ILE A 29 -6.15 61.45 20.30
C ILE A 29 -6.40 62.51 19.21
N ALA A 30 -6.47 62.08 17.94
CA ALA A 30 -6.78 62.97 16.82
C ALA A 30 -8.17 63.61 16.99
N PHE A 31 -9.17 62.84 17.43
CA PHE A 31 -10.49 63.37 17.75
C PHE A 31 -10.45 64.39 18.88
N GLN A 32 -9.72 64.10 19.97
CA GLN A 32 -9.57 65.02 21.11
C GLN A 32 -8.88 66.34 20.71
N SER A 33 -7.79 66.28 19.92
CA SER A 33 -7.11 67.47 19.40
C SER A 33 -8.03 68.28 18.47
N ASN A 34 -8.86 67.61 17.66
CA ASN A 34 -9.87 68.29 16.85
C ASN A 34 -10.92 69.04 17.69
N ILE A 35 -11.34 68.49 18.85
CA ILE A 35 -12.24 69.19 19.78
C ILE A 35 -11.54 70.37 20.49
N LEU A 36 -10.27 70.19 20.91
CA LEU A 36 -9.46 71.26 21.50
C LEU A 36 -9.27 72.43 20.52
N ALA A 37 -8.92 72.13 19.27
CA ALA A 37 -8.77 73.12 18.20
C ALA A 37 -10.09 73.88 17.93
N LEU A 38 -11.23 73.19 17.97
CA LEU A 38 -12.54 73.83 17.86
C LEU A 38 -12.80 74.79 19.02
N ASN A 39 -12.53 74.37 20.26
CA ASN A 39 -12.68 75.22 21.44
C ASN A 39 -11.76 76.45 21.37
N ALA A 40 -10.51 76.27 20.93
CA ALA A 40 -9.55 77.35 20.73
C ALA A 40 -10.02 78.34 19.66
N ALA A 41 -10.60 77.87 18.56
CA ALA A 41 -11.17 78.72 17.52
C ALA A 41 -12.35 79.57 18.04
N VAL A 42 -13.19 79.00 18.91
CA VAL A 42 -14.30 79.72 19.57
C VAL A 42 -13.78 80.79 20.52
N GLU A 43 -12.79 80.48 21.35
CA GLU A 43 -12.22 81.46 22.28
C GLU A 43 -11.45 82.57 21.54
N ALA A 44 -10.77 82.23 20.45
CA ALA A 44 -10.14 83.20 19.56
C ALA A 44 -11.17 84.16 18.93
N ALA A 45 -12.33 83.66 18.50
CA ALA A 45 -13.42 84.50 18.01
C ALA A 45 -13.97 85.42 19.11
N ARG A 46 -14.03 84.93 20.35
CA ARG A 46 -14.48 85.70 21.52
C ARG A 46 -13.53 86.85 21.90
N ALA A 47 -12.23 86.65 21.71
CA ALA A 47 -11.19 87.66 21.93
C ALA A 47 -11.13 88.75 20.83
N GLY A 48 -11.91 88.63 19.77
CA GLY A 48 -11.97 89.60 18.67
C GLY A 48 -10.63 89.77 17.96
N GLU A 49 -10.21 91.01 17.73
CA GLU A 49 -8.96 91.32 17.01
C GLU A 49 -7.70 90.77 17.68
N GLN A 50 -7.70 90.65 19.02
CA GLN A 50 -6.56 90.09 19.77
C GLN A 50 -6.41 88.57 19.58
N GLY A 51 -7.48 87.89 19.14
CA GLY A 51 -7.52 86.45 18.91
C GLY A 51 -7.12 86.02 17.50
N ARG A 52 -6.85 86.95 16.57
CA ARG A 52 -6.59 86.63 15.15
C ARG A 52 -5.45 85.62 14.95
N GLY A 53 -4.34 85.77 15.67
CA GLY A 53 -3.22 84.83 15.61
C GLY A 53 -3.58 83.44 16.12
N PHE A 54 -4.33 83.35 17.23
CA PHE A 54 -4.80 82.10 17.80
C PHE A 54 -5.82 81.39 16.90
N ALA A 55 -6.67 82.13 16.19
CA ALA A 55 -7.64 81.56 15.26
C ALA A 55 -6.96 80.81 14.09
N VAL A 56 -5.84 81.33 13.57
CA VAL A 56 -5.07 80.67 12.51
C VAL A 56 -4.43 79.38 13.01
N VAL A 57 -3.81 79.43 14.20
CA VAL A 57 -3.20 78.23 14.82
C VAL A 57 -4.26 77.16 15.09
N ALA A 58 -5.42 77.53 15.60
CA ALA A 58 -6.53 76.61 15.84
C ALA A 58 -7.06 75.96 14.54
N SER A 59 -7.09 76.70 13.43
CA SER A 59 -7.46 76.14 12.11
C SER A 59 -6.42 75.14 11.59
N GLU A 60 -5.13 75.44 11.78
CA GLU A 60 -4.04 74.54 11.37
C GLU A 60 -4.02 73.27 12.23
N GLU A 61 -4.19 73.40 13.55
CA GLU A 61 -4.29 72.26 14.48
C GLU A 61 -5.47 71.37 14.12
N ARG A 62 -6.64 71.96 13.82
CA ARG A 62 -7.83 71.22 13.37
C ARG A 62 -7.55 70.44 12.08
N THR A 63 -6.90 71.07 11.11
CA THR A 63 -6.56 70.43 9.83
C THR A 63 -5.59 69.27 10.04
N LEU A 64 -4.59 69.44 10.91
CA LEU A 64 -3.65 68.38 11.28
C LEU A 64 -4.35 67.21 11.98
N ALA A 65 -5.25 67.49 12.92
CA ALA A 65 -6.03 66.48 13.62
C ALA A 65 -6.91 65.66 12.66
N GLN A 66 -7.58 66.31 11.71
CA GLN A 66 -8.36 65.63 10.67
C GLN A 66 -7.49 64.76 9.77
N ARG A 67 -6.30 65.23 9.38
CA ARG A 67 -5.34 64.43 8.60
C ARG A 67 -4.86 63.20 9.38
N SER A 68 -4.53 63.34 10.66
CA SER A 68 -4.14 62.22 11.53
C SER A 68 -5.26 61.19 11.67
N ALA A 69 -6.52 61.61 11.85
CA ALA A 69 -7.66 60.71 11.91
C ALA A 69 -7.87 59.93 10.59
N SER A 70 -7.71 60.61 9.45
CA SER A 70 -7.77 59.95 8.14
C SER A 70 -6.67 58.91 7.96
N ALA A 71 -5.43 59.24 8.32
CA ALA A 71 -4.30 58.32 8.25
C ALA A 71 -4.47 57.12 9.19
N ALA A 72 -4.96 57.34 10.42
CA ALA A 72 -5.24 56.27 11.36
C ALA A 72 -6.28 55.28 10.80
N LYS A 73 -7.34 55.76 10.15
CA LYS A 73 -8.34 54.90 9.49
C LYS A 73 -7.76 54.08 8.34
N GLU A 74 -6.91 54.68 7.52
CA GLU A 74 -6.24 53.98 6.42
C GLU A 74 -5.30 52.88 6.92
N ILE A 75 -4.50 53.18 7.96
CA ILE A 75 -3.64 52.18 8.62
C ILE A 75 -4.48 51.04 9.21
N LYS A 76 -5.59 51.35 9.88
CA LYS A 76 -6.51 50.34 10.44
C LYS A 76 -7.02 49.39 9.35
N HIS A 77 -7.45 49.94 8.22
CA HIS A 77 -7.90 49.14 7.08
C HIS A 77 -6.80 48.20 6.55
N LEU A 78 -5.56 48.69 6.41
CA LEU A 78 -4.42 47.87 5.97
C LEU A 78 -4.08 46.74 6.97
N ILE A 79 -4.22 47.00 8.28
CA ILE A 79 -4.01 45.98 9.31
C ILE A 79 -5.10 44.92 9.24
N ASP A 80 -6.35 45.31 9.07
CA ASP A 80 -7.48 44.37 8.97
C ASP A 80 -7.34 43.47 7.72
N ASP A 81 -6.99 44.05 6.57
CA ASP A 81 -6.71 43.30 5.33
C ASP A 81 -5.52 42.33 5.51
N SER A 82 -4.43 42.81 6.12
CA SER A 82 -3.26 41.97 6.42
C SER A 82 -3.61 40.82 7.37
N GLY A 83 -4.44 41.08 8.38
CA GLY A 83 -4.94 40.06 9.31
C GLY A 83 -5.76 38.98 8.61
N GLY A 84 -6.63 39.38 7.67
CA GLY A 84 -7.38 38.45 6.83
C GLY A 84 -6.49 37.55 5.98
N LYS A 85 -5.45 38.12 5.35
CA LYS A 85 -4.47 37.35 4.56
C LYS A 85 -3.66 36.38 5.41
N VAL A 86 -3.25 36.77 6.62
CA VAL A 86 -2.55 35.89 7.56
C VAL A 86 -3.44 34.73 8.00
N ALA A 87 -4.72 34.97 8.29
CA ALA A 87 -5.67 33.92 8.65
C ALA A 87 -5.88 32.91 7.50
N GLN A 88 -6.03 33.40 6.26
CA GLN A 88 -6.11 32.53 5.08
C GLN A 88 -4.82 31.72 4.88
N GLY A 89 -3.65 32.36 5.01
CA GLY A 89 -2.36 31.69 4.92
C GLY A 89 -2.18 30.60 5.98
N SER A 90 -2.61 30.87 7.22
CA SER A 90 -2.59 29.89 8.31
C SER A 90 -3.42 28.65 7.99
N ALA A 91 -4.63 28.83 7.46
CA ALA A 91 -5.49 27.71 7.05
C ALA A 91 -4.87 26.87 5.93
N LEU A 92 -4.23 27.50 4.94
CA LEU A 92 -3.53 26.79 3.86
C LEU A 92 -2.33 25.98 4.39
N VAL A 93 -1.56 26.55 5.32
CA VAL A 93 -0.43 25.85 5.95
C VAL A 93 -0.89 24.67 6.79
N ASP A 94 -1.99 24.80 7.54
CA ASP A 94 -2.59 23.69 8.29
C ASP A 94 -3.02 22.55 7.36
N GLN A 95 -3.68 22.87 6.25
CA GLN A 95 -4.07 21.89 5.24
C GLN A 95 -2.86 21.20 4.59
N ALA A 96 -1.81 21.95 4.29
CA ALA A 96 -0.54 21.38 3.80
C ALA A 96 0.09 20.46 4.87
N GLY A 97 0.02 20.83 6.15
CA GLY A 97 0.45 20.01 7.28
C GLY A 97 -0.25 18.65 7.34
N LYS A 98 -1.58 18.65 7.25
CA LYS A 98 -2.39 17.41 7.20
C LYS A 98 -2.02 16.53 6.02
N THR A 99 -1.81 17.13 4.86
CA THR A 99 -1.41 16.41 3.64
C THR A 99 -0.03 15.77 3.81
N MET A 100 0.94 16.50 4.36
CA MET A 100 2.28 15.97 4.65
C MET A 100 2.24 14.84 5.68
N ALA A 101 1.40 14.92 6.71
CA ALA A 101 1.20 13.82 7.64
C ALA A 101 0.65 12.56 6.93
N GLY A 102 -0.27 12.74 5.98
CA GLY A 102 -0.75 11.65 5.12
C GLY A 102 0.33 11.02 4.24
N ILE A 103 1.26 11.83 3.73
CA ILE A 103 2.43 11.35 2.98
C ILE A 103 3.33 10.51 3.88
N VAL A 104 3.67 10.98 5.08
CA VAL A 104 4.49 10.23 6.03
C VAL A 104 3.86 8.88 6.37
N SER A 105 2.55 8.85 6.65
CA SER A 105 1.82 7.60 6.88
C SER A 105 1.86 6.66 5.67
N SER A 106 1.76 7.21 4.45
CA SER A 106 1.84 6.41 3.22
C SER A 106 3.24 5.83 3.00
N VAL A 107 4.30 6.60 3.28
CA VAL A 107 5.68 6.11 3.23
C VAL A 107 5.89 4.99 4.25
N GLN A 108 5.39 5.14 5.49
CA GLN A 108 5.48 4.08 6.50
C GLN A 108 4.83 2.78 6.03
N ARG A 109 3.63 2.85 5.43
CA ARG A 109 2.98 1.65 4.86
C ARG A 109 3.82 0.99 3.77
N VAL A 110 4.46 1.79 2.90
CA VAL A 110 5.37 1.24 1.87
C VAL A 110 6.56 0.55 2.52
N THR A 111 7.15 1.13 3.57
CA THR A 111 8.22 0.50 4.34
C THR A 111 7.78 -0.83 4.95
N ASP A 112 6.59 -0.89 5.54
CA ASP A 112 6.05 -2.12 6.13
C ASP A 112 5.85 -3.21 5.06
N ILE A 113 5.34 -2.83 3.87
CA ILE A 113 5.20 -3.75 2.73
C ILE A 113 6.57 -4.24 2.25
N MET A 114 7.57 -3.36 2.15
CA MET A 114 8.93 -3.78 1.78
C MET A 114 9.53 -4.74 2.82
N GLY A 115 9.26 -4.52 4.11
CA GLY A 115 9.61 -5.46 5.17
C GLY A 115 8.98 -6.83 4.97
N ALA A 116 7.67 -6.88 4.72
CA ALA A 116 6.95 -8.12 4.45
C ALA A 116 7.45 -8.83 3.19
N ILE A 117 7.74 -8.09 2.11
CA ILE A 117 8.34 -8.64 0.88
C ILE A 117 9.73 -9.22 1.17
N SER A 118 10.55 -8.54 1.96
CA SER A 118 11.88 -9.04 2.33
C SER A 118 11.79 -10.36 3.09
N THR A 119 10.88 -10.47 4.06
CA THR A 119 10.64 -11.71 4.80
C THR A 119 10.13 -12.82 3.88
N ALA A 120 9.12 -12.55 3.06
CA ALA A 120 8.59 -13.52 2.10
C ALA A 120 9.66 -13.96 1.08
N SER A 121 10.53 -13.05 0.65
CA SER A 121 11.64 -13.37 -0.26
C SER A 121 12.65 -14.30 0.39
N GLN A 122 12.94 -14.10 1.69
CA GLN A 122 13.84 -14.97 2.44
C GLN A 122 13.24 -16.37 2.61
N GLU A 123 11.96 -16.47 2.96
CA GLU A 123 11.25 -17.75 3.06
C GLU A 123 11.20 -18.46 1.71
N GLN A 124 10.94 -17.73 0.62
CA GLN A 124 10.94 -18.28 -0.72
C GLN A 124 12.33 -18.79 -1.13
N SER A 125 13.40 -18.07 -0.78
CA SER A 125 14.77 -18.52 -1.02
C SER A 125 15.06 -19.85 -0.33
N SER A 126 14.73 -19.96 0.96
CA SER A 126 14.88 -21.23 1.71
C SER A 126 14.01 -22.34 1.12
N GLY A 127 12.79 -22.02 0.68
CA GLY A 127 11.94 -22.98 -0.04
C GLY A 127 12.56 -23.48 -1.34
N ILE A 128 13.21 -22.60 -2.11
CA ILE A 128 13.91 -22.97 -3.36
C ILE A 128 15.11 -23.87 -3.07
N GLU A 129 15.89 -23.61 -2.01
CA GLU A 129 16.99 -24.49 -1.60
C GLU A 129 16.48 -25.91 -1.28
N GLN A 130 15.34 -26.02 -0.59
CA GLN A 130 14.76 -27.32 -0.28
C GLN A 130 14.19 -28.04 -1.52
N VAL A 131 13.59 -27.30 -2.45
CA VAL A 131 13.19 -27.85 -3.75
C VAL A 131 14.41 -28.36 -4.51
N ASN A 132 15.50 -27.60 -4.53
CA ASN A 132 16.73 -27.99 -5.21
C ASN A 132 17.29 -29.32 -4.66
N LEU A 133 17.37 -29.45 -3.33
CA LEU A 133 17.79 -30.69 -2.68
C LEU A 133 16.89 -31.88 -3.07
N THR A 134 15.57 -31.68 -3.08
CA THR A 134 14.61 -32.72 -3.44
C THR A 134 14.77 -33.15 -4.90
N VAL A 135 15.04 -32.20 -5.81
CA VAL A 135 15.28 -32.50 -7.22
C VAL A 135 16.57 -33.30 -7.40
N THR A 136 17.64 -32.98 -6.67
CA THR A 136 18.88 -33.78 -6.68
C THR A 136 18.63 -35.21 -6.20
N GLN A 137 17.88 -35.40 -5.11
CA GLN A 137 17.52 -36.73 -4.62
C GLN A 137 16.65 -37.51 -5.62
N MET A 138 15.72 -36.83 -6.29
CA MET A 138 14.92 -37.45 -7.36
C MET A 138 15.79 -37.86 -8.54
N ASP A 139 16.80 -37.06 -8.90
CA ASP A 139 17.74 -37.40 -9.96
C ASP A 139 18.57 -38.63 -9.58
N GLU A 140 19.12 -38.69 -8.36
CA GLU A 140 19.83 -39.86 -7.85
C GLU A 140 18.97 -41.12 -7.88
N ALA A 141 17.73 -41.06 -7.39
CA ALA A 141 16.80 -42.19 -7.43
C ALA A 141 16.44 -42.60 -8.88
N THR A 142 16.34 -41.62 -9.79
CA THR A 142 16.08 -41.88 -11.21
C THR A 142 17.26 -42.60 -11.87
N GLN A 143 18.49 -42.18 -11.56
CA GLN A 143 19.72 -42.84 -12.02
C GLN A 143 19.83 -44.27 -11.46
N GLN A 144 19.53 -44.45 -10.17
CA GLN A 144 19.52 -45.78 -9.55
C GLN A 144 18.47 -46.70 -10.21
N ASN A 145 17.28 -46.19 -10.48
CA ASN A 145 16.24 -46.95 -11.18
C ASN A 145 16.68 -47.36 -12.58
N ALA A 146 17.38 -46.47 -13.31
CA ALA A 146 17.94 -46.82 -14.62
C ALA A 146 18.97 -47.96 -14.51
N ALA A 147 19.89 -47.88 -13.55
CA ALA A 147 20.89 -48.93 -13.30
C ALA A 147 20.22 -50.28 -12.94
N LEU A 148 19.22 -50.27 -12.06
CA LEU A 148 18.45 -51.46 -11.71
C LEU A 148 17.73 -52.08 -12.91
N VAL A 149 17.22 -51.26 -13.83
CA VAL A 149 16.60 -51.74 -15.07
C VAL A 149 17.63 -52.36 -16.00
N GLU A 150 18.84 -51.80 -16.11
CA GLU A 150 19.93 -52.41 -16.87
C GLU A 150 20.35 -53.77 -16.28
N GLU A 151 20.54 -53.84 -14.96
CA GLU A 151 20.84 -55.08 -14.24
C GLU A 151 19.73 -56.13 -14.43
N ALA A 152 18.46 -55.74 -14.27
CA ALA A 152 17.32 -56.63 -14.46
C ALA A 152 17.23 -57.13 -15.91
N THR A 153 17.54 -56.28 -16.89
CA THR A 153 17.58 -56.66 -18.30
C THR A 153 18.71 -57.66 -18.58
N ALA A 154 19.89 -57.46 -17.98
CA ALA A 154 21.00 -58.40 -18.08
C ALA A 154 20.66 -59.76 -17.44
N ALA A 155 20.06 -59.75 -16.25
CA ALA A 155 19.59 -60.95 -15.57
C ALA A 155 18.52 -61.69 -16.39
N ALA A 156 17.57 -60.97 -16.99
CA ALA A 156 16.55 -61.55 -17.85
C ALA A 156 17.17 -62.26 -19.07
N ARG A 157 18.17 -61.66 -19.73
CA ARG A 157 18.90 -62.29 -20.84
C ARG A 157 19.67 -63.54 -20.41
N ALA A 158 20.34 -63.49 -19.25
CA ALA A 158 21.04 -64.66 -18.72
C ALA A 158 20.08 -65.82 -18.40
N MET A 159 18.91 -65.52 -17.83
CA MET A 159 17.86 -66.51 -17.60
C MET A 159 17.30 -67.10 -18.90
N GLU A 160 17.11 -66.28 -19.94
CA GLU A 160 16.70 -66.73 -21.28
C GLU A 160 17.74 -67.70 -21.89
N GLU A 161 19.02 -67.36 -21.78
CA GLU A 161 20.11 -68.20 -22.28
C GLU A 161 20.19 -69.54 -21.54
N GLN A 162 20.05 -69.55 -20.20
CA GLN A 162 20.00 -70.78 -19.40
C GLN A 162 18.78 -71.65 -19.74
N ALA A 163 17.61 -71.05 -19.93
CA ALA A 163 16.40 -71.77 -20.35
C ALA A 163 16.57 -72.40 -21.75
N SER A 164 17.23 -71.71 -22.67
CA SER A 164 17.58 -72.23 -24.00
C SER A 164 18.52 -73.44 -23.89
N GLN A 165 19.60 -73.33 -23.10
CA GLN A 165 20.55 -74.43 -22.87
C GLN A 165 19.89 -75.66 -22.24
N LEU A 166 19.00 -75.46 -21.26
CA LEU A 166 18.23 -76.56 -20.65
C LEU A 166 17.31 -77.24 -21.68
N THR A 167 16.67 -76.46 -22.54
CA THR A 167 15.81 -77.00 -23.61
C THR A 167 16.61 -77.84 -24.59
N GLU A 168 17.79 -77.38 -24.99
CA GLU A 168 18.71 -78.13 -25.85
C GLU A 168 19.20 -79.42 -25.19
N ALA A 169 19.59 -79.37 -23.91
CA ALA A 169 20.01 -80.54 -23.14
C ALA A 169 18.90 -81.61 -23.04
N VAL A 170 17.64 -81.19 -22.83
CA VAL A 170 16.49 -82.11 -22.81
C VAL A 170 16.18 -82.68 -24.19
N ALA A 171 16.41 -81.93 -25.28
CA ALA A 171 16.18 -82.39 -26.65
C ALA A 171 17.07 -83.58 -27.07
N VAL A 172 18.24 -83.76 -26.42
CA VAL A 172 19.12 -84.93 -26.63
C VAL A 172 18.47 -86.22 -26.13
N PHE A 173 17.59 -86.14 -25.12
CA PHE A 173 16.85 -87.30 -24.64
C PHE A 173 15.79 -87.72 -25.65
N LYS A 174 16.15 -88.68 -26.51
CA LYS A 174 15.20 -89.36 -27.41
C LYS A 174 14.22 -90.19 -26.58
N LEU A 175 13.02 -89.64 -26.38
CA LEU A 175 11.89 -90.39 -25.86
C LEU A 175 11.54 -91.50 -26.86
N SER A 176 11.85 -92.75 -26.52
CA SER A 176 11.43 -93.91 -27.29
C SER A 176 9.93 -94.13 -27.08
N HIS A 177 9.10 -93.24 -27.62
CA HIS A 177 7.71 -93.56 -27.88
C HIS A 177 7.65 -94.40 -29.15
N ALA A 178 7.81 -95.71 -28.97
CA ALA A 178 7.17 -96.67 -29.84
C ALA A 178 5.64 -96.54 -29.61
N VAL A 179 5.04 -95.49 -30.16
CA VAL A 179 3.60 -95.43 -30.38
C VAL A 179 3.39 -95.60 -31.87
N ARG A 180 2.86 -96.78 -32.20
CA ARG A 180 2.44 -97.20 -33.55
C ARG A 180 1.53 -96.13 -34.16
N PRO A 181 1.66 -95.84 -35.46
CA PRO A 181 0.75 -94.94 -36.14
C PRO A 181 -0.59 -95.66 -36.30
N VAL A 182 -1.65 -95.12 -35.70
CA VAL A 182 -3.02 -95.39 -36.17
C VAL A 182 -3.36 -94.27 -37.14
N LEU A 183 -3.61 -94.66 -38.39
CA LEU A 183 -4.08 -93.79 -39.45
C LEU A 183 -5.37 -93.04 -39.03
N ALA A 184 -5.30 -91.72 -39.13
CA ALA A 184 -6.30 -90.76 -39.59
C ALA A 184 -7.80 -91.01 -39.27
N THR A 185 -8.38 -90.08 -38.52
CA THR A 185 -9.54 -89.32 -39.00
C THR A 185 -9.38 -87.85 -38.61
N ALA A 186 -9.33 -86.99 -39.63
CA ALA A 186 -9.41 -85.56 -39.51
C ALA A 186 -10.84 -85.14 -39.18
N THR A 187 -11.05 -84.25 -38.21
CA THR A 187 -11.95 -83.09 -38.33
C THR A 187 -11.65 -82.10 -37.21
N ALA A 188 -11.34 -80.86 -37.63
CA ALA A 188 -11.05 -79.72 -36.78
C ALA A 188 -12.31 -79.19 -36.07
N LYS A 189 -12.19 -78.81 -34.79
CA LYS A 189 -13.04 -77.79 -34.18
C LYS A 189 -12.28 -77.01 -33.10
N LYS A 190 -12.03 -75.74 -33.43
CA LYS A 190 -11.44 -74.67 -32.63
C LYS A 190 -12.37 -74.30 -31.44
N PRO A 191 -11.88 -74.11 -30.19
CA PRO A 191 -12.71 -73.52 -29.15
C PRO A 191 -12.79 -72.01 -29.37
N ALA A 192 -14.02 -71.50 -29.48
CA ALA A 192 -14.32 -70.09 -29.52
C ALA A 192 -14.15 -69.48 -28.12
N VAL A 193 -13.14 -68.62 -27.96
CA VAL A 193 -13.06 -67.66 -26.85
C VAL A 193 -14.18 -66.64 -27.03
N ARG A 194 -15.13 -66.63 -26.08
CA ARG A 194 -16.17 -65.62 -26.00
C ARG A 194 -15.60 -64.34 -25.39
N THR A 195 -15.56 -63.31 -26.23
CA THR A 195 -16.01 -61.92 -26.01
C THR A 195 -15.56 -61.19 -24.73
N ALA A 196 -14.72 -60.15 -24.92
CA ALA A 196 -15.00 -58.81 -24.39
C ALA A 196 -14.28 -57.71 -25.19
N SER A 197 -15.10 -56.96 -25.91
CA SER A 197 -15.01 -55.55 -26.33
C SER A 197 -13.69 -54.93 -26.79
N THR A 198 -13.72 -54.56 -28.06
CA THR A 198 -12.87 -53.62 -28.79
C THR A 198 -12.83 -52.21 -28.17
N ALA A 199 -11.64 -51.64 -28.11
CA ALA A 199 -11.37 -50.21 -27.97
C ALA A 199 -10.70 -49.70 -29.26
N LYS A 200 -11.16 -48.55 -29.80
CA LYS A 200 -10.37 -47.50 -30.51
C LYS A 200 -11.29 -46.47 -31.23
N PRO A 201 -10.80 -45.28 -31.68
CA PRO A 201 -9.91 -44.26 -31.08
C PRO A 201 -10.41 -42.76 -31.17
N VAL A 202 -9.76 -41.87 -30.36
CA VAL A 202 -9.42 -40.38 -30.37
C VAL A 202 -9.85 -39.47 -31.58
N PRO A 203 -9.84 -38.09 -31.56
CA PRO A 203 -9.32 -37.11 -30.58
C PRO A 203 -10.00 -35.70 -30.40
N ALA A 204 -9.41 -34.89 -29.50
CA ALA A 204 -9.10 -33.44 -29.60
C ALA A 204 -9.84 -32.39 -28.71
N SER A 205 -8.99 -31.65 -27.97
CA SER A 205 -8.98 -30.20 -27.69
C SER A 205 -9.98 -29.56 -26.70
N GLY A 206 -9.42 -28.82 -25.72
CA GLY A 206 -9.86 -27.45 -25.47
C GLY A 206 -10.37 -27.07 -24.07
N LYS A 207 -9.49 -26.39 -23.33
CA LYS A 207 -9.72 -25.21 -22.45
C LYS A 207 -10.56 -25.28 -21.15
N ARG A 208 -9.89 -24.73 -20.12
CA ARG A 208 -10.34 -23.77 -19.07
C ARG A 208 -10.96 -24.31 -17.76
N VAL A 209 -10.11 -24.24 -16.72
CA VAL A 209 -10.24 -23.41 -15.49
C VAL A 209 -11.67 -22.99 -15.09
N ALA A 210 -12.13 -23.44 -13.92
CA ALA A 210 -12.69 -22.58 -12.86
C ALA A 210 -13.00 -23.38 -11.58
N THR A 211 -12.40 -22.94 -10.47
CA THR A 211 -12.81 -23.17 -9.08
C THR A 211 -14.23 -22.58 -8.85
N PRO A 212 -15.00 -23.05 -7.85
CA PRO A 212 -14.91 -22.41 -6.53
C PRO A 212 -15.05 -23.36 -5.33
N LEU A 213 -14.23 -23.11 -4.31
CA LEU A 213 -14.41 -23.59 -2.94
C LEU A 213 -15.55 -22.80 -2.28
N ARG A 214 -16.52 -23.52 -1.70
CA ARG A 214 -17.57 -22.96 -0.83
C ARG A 214 -17.32 -23.45 0.60
N HIS A 215 -17.22 -22.49 1.52
CA HIS A 215 -17.03 -22.65 2.97
C HIS A 215 -18.12 -23.50 3.65
N PRO A 216 -17.88 -23.94 4.90
CA PRO A 216 -18.55 -23.22 5.99
C PRO A 216 -17.65 -22.88 7.20
N ALA A 217 -18.03 -21.77 7.83
CA ALA A 217 -17.45 -21.18 9.03
C ALA A 217 -17.85 -21.93 10.32
N SER A 218 -16.97 -21.89 11.32
CA SER A 218 -17.32 -22.09 12.73
C SER A 218 -16.70 -20.98 13.60
N LYS A 219 -17.53 -20.46 14.52
CA LYS A 219 -17.33 -19.30 15.39
C LYS A 219 -16.29 -19.55 16.50
N PRO A 220 -15.64 -18.51 17.06
CA PRO A 220 -15.10 -18.58 18.41
C PRO A 220 -16.08 -18.00 19.45
N SER A 221 -16.30 -18.79 20.50
CA SER A 221 -16.96 -18.44 21.75
C SER A 221 -16.06 -17.54 22.60
N GLY A 222 -16.67 -16.51 23.20
CA GLY A 222 -16.00 -15.60 24.12
C GLY A 222 -15.64 -16.23 25.46
N THR A 223 -14.53 -15.76 26.02
CA THR A 223 -14.14 -15.92 27.42
C THR A 223 -13.95 -14.53 28.01
N ALA A 224 -14.85 -14.19 28.92
CA ALA A 224 -14.75 -13.07 29.85
C ALA A 224 -14.37 -13.61 31.24
N GLY A 225 -13.64 -12.80 32.01
CA GLY A 225 -13.12 -13.08 33.35
C GLY A 225 -11.60 -13.19 33.30
N ASN A 226 -10.81 -12.48 34.08
CA ASN A 226 -11.01 -11.70 35.30
C ASN A 226 -9.72 -10.88 35.48
N ASP A 227 -9.79 -9.67 36.03
CA ASP A 227 -8.91 -9.28 37.14
C ASP A 227 -9.28 -7.89 37.67
N SER A 228 -9.71 -7.91 38.92
CA SER A 228 -9.79 -6.79 39.84
C SER A 228 -9.09 -7.26 41.10
N GLN A 229 -7.92 -6.69 41.39
CA GLN A 229 -7.39 -6.36 42.72
C GLN A 229 -6.11 -5.55 42.56
#